data_AF-A0A0C2HEH5-F1
#
_entry.id   AF-A0A0C2HEH5-F1
#
_cell.length_a   1.000
_cell.length_b   1.000
_cell.length_c   1.000
_cell.angle_alpha   90.00
_cell.angle_beta   90.00
_cell.angle_gamma   90.00
#
_symmetry.space_group_name_H-M   'P 1'
#
loop_
_entity.id
_entity.type
_entity.pdbx_description
1 polymer ?
#
loop_
_entity_poly.entity_id
_entity_poly.type
_entity_poly.pdbx_seq_one_letter_code
_entity_poly.pdbx_strand_id
1 'polypeptide(L)'
;MTQDKLKQLVAMIGGFLGALFLALQGMGIHLEWFSQEMIDLWMQVLMTAIPLAFAFYGIWKNTFIVTKKARRQEEELNKQGLK
;
A
#
# COMPACT_ATOMS: atom_id res chain seq x y z
N MET A 1 9.19 18.39 10.84
CA MET A 1 8.87 17.20 11.67
C MET A 1 9.81 16.07 11.26
N THR A 2 10.55 15.44 12.17
CA THR A 2 11.40 14.29 11.82
C THR A 2 10.55 13.03 11.60
N GLN A 3 11.01 12.09 10.77
CA GLN A 3 10.26 10.86 10.46
C GLN A 3 9.84 10.09 11.73
N ASP A 4 10.68 10.07 12.76
CA ASP A 4 10.37 9.38 14.01
C ASP A 4 9.26 10.07 14.81
N LYS A 5 9.25 11.41 14.84
CA LYS A 5 8.17 12.16 15.50
C LYS A 5 6.84 11.98 14.78
N LEU A 6 6.85 11.87 13.45
CA LEU A 6 5.65 11.56 12.68
C LEU A 6 5.11 10.15 13.02
N LYS A 7 5.98 9.14 13.08
CA LYS A 7 5.58 7.78 13.48
C LYS A 7 4.99 7.74 14.89
N GLN A 8 5.62 8.43 15.84
CA GLN A 8 5.12 8.52 17.22
C GLN A 8 3.74 9.21 17.28
N LEU A 9 3.54 10.29 16.52
CA LEU A 9 2.26 10.97 16.45
C LEU A 9 1.16 10.06 15.87
N VAL A 10 1.46 9.35 14.77
CA VAL A 10 0.53 8.39 14.17
C VAL A 10 0.20 7.25 15.14
N ALA A 11 1.19 6.72 15.85
CA ALA A 11 0.98 5.68 16.86
C ALA A 11 0.11 6.17 18.02
N MET A 12 0.33 7.39 18.51
CA MET A 12 -0.45 7.97 19.61
C MET A 12 -1.91 8.21 19.19
N ILE A 13 -2.13 8.77 18.00
CA ILE A 13 -3.48 8.97 17.45
C ILE A 13 -4.18 7.62 17.24
N GLY A 14 -3.48 6.65 16.63
CA GLY A 14 -4.03 5.31 16.41
C GLY A 14 -4.39 4.60 17.71
N GLY A 15 -3.51 4.65 18.71
CA GLY A 15 -3.75 4.07 20.03
C GLY A 15 -4.93 4.72 20.75
N PHE A 16 -5.03 6.05 20.70
CA PHE A 16 -6.17 6.77 21.28
C PHE A 16 -7.49 6.41 20.59
N LEU A 17 -7.53 6.40 19.25
CA LEU A 17 -8.73 6.03 18.50
C LEU A 17 -9.13 4.56 18.74
N GLY A 18 -8.16 3.66 18.89
CA GLY A 18 -8.42 2.27 19.27
C GLY A 18 -9.05 2.16 20.66
N ALA A 19 -8.52 2.87 21.65
CA ALA A 19 -9.10 2.89 23.00
C ALA A 19 -10.50 3.52 23.02
N LEU A 20 -10.70 4.62 22.26
CA LEU A 20 -12.01 5.26 22.11
C LEU A 20 -13.03 4.32 21.48
N PHE A 21 -12.62 3.58 20.45
CA PHE A 21 -13.47 2.59 19.80
C PHE A 21 -13.91 1.48 20.77
N LEU A 22 -13.00 0.95 21.57
CA LEU A 22 -13.34 -0.04 22.62
C LEU A 22 -14.30 0.53 23.66
N ALA A 23 -14.12 1.79 24.07
CA ALA A 23 -15.04 2.45 25.00
C ALA A 23 -16.44 2.60 24.39
N LEU A 24 -16.55 2.98 23.11
CA LEU A 24 -17.83 3.07 22.38
C LEU A 24 -18.52 1.70 22.31
N GLN A 25 -17.78 0.62 22.01
CA GLN A 25 -18.33 -0.73 22.04
C GLN A 25 -18.84 -1.14 23.42
N GLY A 26 -18.10 -0.80 24.49
CA GLY A 26 -18.52 -1.05 25.87
C GLY A 26 -19.81 -0.31 26.26
N MET A 27 -20.11 0.81 25.59
CA MET A 27 -21.36 1.55 25.73
C MET A 27 -22.49 1.06 24.81
N GLY A 28 -22.27 -0.02 24.05
CA GLY A 28 -23.24 -0.58 23.10
C GLY A 28 -23.31 0.15 21.76
N ILE A 29 -22.37 1.05 21.46
CA ILE A 29 -22.26 1.72 20.16
C ILE A 29 -21.40 0.84 19.25
N HIS A 30 -22.05 0.10 18.36
CA HIS A 30 -21.39 -0.77 17.40
C HIS A 30 -21.31 -0.12 16.03
N LEU A 31 -20.09 0.09 15.54
CA LEU A 31 -19.86 0.46 14.14
C LEU A 31 -19.75 -0.83 13.33
N GLU A 32 -20.77 -1.15 12.54
CA GLU A 32 -20.85 -2.42 11.76
C GLU A 32 -19.62 -2.67 10.87
N TRP A 33 -19.04 -1.59 10.35
CA TRP A 33 -17.89 -1.57 9.45
C TRP A 33 -16.56 -1.83 10.16
N PHE A 34 -16.55 -1.81 11.49
CA PHE A 34 -15.38 -1.97 12.35
C PHE A 34 -15.47 -3.27 13.19
N SER A 35 -16.30 -4.22 12.75
CA SER A 35 -16.31 -5.58 13.26
C SER A 35 -15.06 -6.34 12.81
N GLN A 36 -14.69 -7.37 13.58
CA GLN A 36 -13.54 -8.21 13.25
C GLN A 36 -13.66 -8.83 11.85
N GLU A 37 -14.86 -9.29 11.49
CA GLU A 37 -15.15 -9.87 10.17
C GLU A 37 -14.89 -8.88 9.03
N MET A 38 -15.37 -7.63 9.17
CA MET A 38 -15.14 -6.59 8.16
C MET A 38 -13.66 -6.23 8.05
N ILE A 39 -12.94 -6.13 9.18
CA ILE A 39 -11.50 -5.88 9.19
C ILE A 39 -10.75 -6.99 8.45
N ASP A 40 -11.10 -8.26 8.70
CA ASP A 40 -10.46 -9.41 8.08
C ASP A 40 -10.72 -9.45 6.56
N LEU A 41 -11.94 -9.15 6.12
CA LEU A 41 -12.27 -9.05 4.70
C LEU A 41 -11.45 -7.95 4.00
N TRP A 42 -11.37 -6.76 4.59
CA TRP A 42 -10.58 -5.67 4.05
C TRP A 42 -9.07 -5.97 4.04
N MET A 43 -8.56 -6.65 5.08
CA MET A 43 -7.16 -7.10 5.08
C MET A 43 -6.88 -8.04 3.91
N GLN A 44 -7.76 -8.99 3.60
CA GLN A 44 -7.59 -9.91 2.47
C GLN A 44 -7.59 -9.17 1.13
N VAL A 45 -8.50 -8.19 0.97
CA VAL A 45 -8.54 -7.32 -0.22
C VAL A 45 -7.22 -6.58 -0.37
N LEU A 46 -6.71 -5.95 0.69
CA LEU A 46 -5.45 -5.19 0.64
C LEU A 46 -4.24 -6.09 0.40
N MET A 47 -4.17 -7.25 1.06
CA MET A 47 -3.11 -8.23 0.86
C MET A 47 -3.05 -8.75 -0.59
N THR A 48 -4.16 -8.74 -1.31
CA THR A 48 -4.21 -9.14 -2.73
C THR A 48 -4.01 -7.95 -3.66
N ALA A 49 -4.66 -6.82 -3.37
CA ALA A 49 -4.65 -5.62 -4.22
C ALA A 49 -3.29 -4.92 -4.23
N ILE A 50 -2.57 -4.89 -3.09
CA ILE A 50 -1.26 -4.22 -3.00
C ILE A 50 -0.22 -4.93 -3.89
N PRO A 51 0.01 -6.25 -3.79
CA PRO A 51 0.91 -6.95 -4.71
C PRO A 51 0.49 -6.79 -6.17
N LEU A 52 -0.81 -6.84 -6.46
CA LEU A 52 -1.33 -6.63 -7.81
C LEU A 52 -0.98 -5.24 -8.34
N ALA A 53 -1.18 -4.19 -7.54
CA ALA A 53 -0.82 -2.82 -7.90
C ALA A 53 0.70 -2.67 -8.12
N PHE A 54 1.53 -3.31 -7.29
CA PHE A 54 2.97 -3.34 -7.50
C PHE A 54 3.38 -4.08 -8.78
N ALA A 55 2.72 -5.20 -9.10
CA ALA A 55 2.95 -5.93 -10.34
C ALA A 55 2.59 -5.07 -11.55
N PHE A 56 1.41 -4.43 -11.56
CA PHE A 56 1.02 -3.49 -12.60
C PHE A 56 1.99 -2.32 -12.72
N TYR A 57 2.39 -1.71 -11.60
CA TYR A 57 3.39 -0.64 -11.60
C TYR A 57 4.74 -1.11 -12.15
N GLY A 58 5.18 -2.31 -11.79
CA GLY A 58 6.39 -2.94 -12.31
C GLY A 58 6.32 -3.15 -13.82
N ILE A 59 5.22 -3.71 -14.32
CA ILE A 59 4.96 -3.89 -15.76
C ILE A 59 4.96 -2.54 -16.47
N TRP A 60 4.22 -1.56 -15.96
CA TRP A 60 4.14 -0.21 -16.54
C TRP A 60 5.52 0.44 -16.67
N LYS A 61 6.38 0.29 -15.65
CA LYS A 61 7.74 0.82 -15.67
C LYS A 61 8.68 0.05 -16.60
N ASN A 62 8.57 -1.27 -16.66
CA ASN A 62 9.46 -2.16 -17.43
C ASN A 62 9.02 -2.38 -18.88
N THR A 63 7.79 -2.00 -19.24
CA THR A 63 7.32 -2.13 -20.61
C THR A 63 7.93 -1.01 -21.45
N PHE A 64 8.67 -1.39 -22.49
CA PHE A 64 9.37 -0.54 -23.49
C PHE A 64 8.47 0.52 -24.16
N ILE A 65 7.15 0.35 -24.03
CA ILE A 65 6.12 1.21 -24.61
C ILE A 65 6.06 2.57 -23.91
N VAL A 66 6.28 2.66 -22.59
CA VAL A 66 6.00 3.89 -21.82
C VAL A 66 7.28 4.63 -21.36
N THR A 67 8.34 3.92 -20.97
CA THR A 67 9.53 4.58 -20.42
C THR A 67 10.66 4.73 -21.44
N LYS A 68 11.09 5.98 -21.71
CA LYS A 68 12.23 6.34 -22.60
C LYS A 68 13.56 5.68 -22.19
N LYS A 69 13.66 5.12 -20.99
CA LYS A 69 14.86 4.42 -20.48
C LYS A 69 14.98 3.01 -21.04
N ALA A 70 13.88 2.25 -21.06
CA ALA A 70 13.87 0.89 -21.58
C ALA A 70 14.16 0.88 -23.10
N ARG A 71 13.58 1.83 -23.86
CA ARG A 71 13.85 1.98 -25.30
C ARG A 71 15.32 2.30 -25.61
N ARG A 72 15.94 3.19 -24.82
CA ARG A 72 17.38 3.48 -24.94
C ARG A 72 18.26 2.28 -24.59
N GLN A 73 17.85 1.48 -23.61
CA GLN A 73 18.56 0.27 -23.23
C GLN A 73 18.50 -0.79 -24.34
N GLU A 74 17.35 -0.91 -25.02
CA GLU A 74 17.20 -1.79 -26.19
C GLU A 74 18.05 -1.33 -27.38
N GLU A 75 18.06 -0.02 -27.67
CA GLU A 75 18.91 0.56 -28.72
C GLU A 75 20.41 0.35 -28.43
N GLU A 76 20.85 0.46 -27.17
CA GLU A 76 22.25 0.18 -26.81
C GLU A 76 22.59 -1.30 -26.84
N LEU A 77 21.69 -2.19 -26.39
CA LEU A 77 21.88 -3.64 -26.47
C LEU A 77 22.00 -4.11 -27.93
N ASN A 78 21.19 -3.56 -28.84
CA ASN A 78 21.32 -3.81 -30.28
C ASN A 78 22.65 -3.29 -30.85
N LYS A 79 23.09 -2.08 -30.45
CA LYS A 79 24.39 -1.53 -30.88
C LYS A 79 25.58 -2.38 -30.42
N GLN A 80 25.45 -3.04 -29.28
CA GLN A 80 26.47 -3.91 -28.70
C GLN A 80 26.38 -5.36 -29.20
N GLY A 81 25.38 -5.71 -30.02
CA GLY A 81 25.16 -7.07 -30.53
C GLY A 81 24.78 -8.09 -29.45
N LEU A 82 24.28 -7.63 -28.31
CA LEU A 82 23.89 -8.45 -27.16
C LEU A 82 22.41 -8.85 -27.18
N LYS A 83 21.68 -8.43 -28.23
CA LYS A 83 20.30 -8.78 -28.53
C LYS A 83 20.07 -8.76 -30.04
#